data_AF-A0A0F9APZ5-F1
#
_entry.id   AF-A0A0F9APZ5-F1
#
_cell.length_a   1.000
_cell.length_b   1.000
_cell.length_c   1.000
_cell.angle_alpha   90.00
_cell.angle_beta   90.00
_cell.angle_gamma   90.00
#
_symmetry.space_group_name_H-M   'P 1'
#
loop_
_entity.id
_entity.type
_entity.pdbx_description
1 polymer ?
#
loop_
_entity_poly.entity_id
_entity_poly.type
_entity_poly.pdbx_seq_one_letter_code
_entity_poly.pdbx_strand_id
1 'polypeptide(L)'
;MPRKRQIDPDIWKSEQFLSLSRDGRLLFICMFSNADDDGRLHGSGLSLKILAFPVDDLSVSDVATLRDNIGEQGLCQIYNVDGYDYVSLPKFKKHQYISHYYPSKLPAPPTTGPPQEHDRKGTGTFPPQSNPNDNEDGIDNDIGNGVEDDIGDGVDNGANTPPLPPVSKEDKKTIEIW
;
A
#
# COMPACT_ATOMS: atom_id res chain seq x y z
N MET A 1 -11.08 8.25 -16.60
CA MET A 1 -11.15 9.52 -15.84
C MET A 1 -10.06 9.46 -14.79
N PRO A 2 -9.16 10.46 -14.68
CA PRO A 2 -8.13 10.48 -13.66
C PRO A 2 -8.79 10.46 -12.27
N ARG A 3 -8.31 9.59 -11.39
CA ARG A 3 -8.80 9.50 -10.02
C ARG A 3 -7.72 9.91 -9.07
N LYS A 4 -8.12 10.59 -8.00
CA LYS A 4 -7.20 10.97 -6.93
C LYS A 4 -6.65 9.68 -6.33
N ARG A 5 -5.33 9.55 -6.34
CA ARG A 5 -4.56 8.50 -5.70
C ARG A 5 -3.84 9.10 -4.51
N GLN A 6 -3.68 8.33 -3.44
CA GLN A 6 -2.94 8.76 -2.27
C GLN A 6 -1.50 8.26 -2.38
N ILE A 7 -0.56 9.06 -1.87
CA ILE A 7 0.80 8.61 -1.63
C ILE A 7 0.76 7.89 -0.29
N ASP A 8 0.98 6.58 -0.31
CA ASP A 8 1.11 5.76 0.89
C ASP A 8 2.35 6.22 1.69
N PRO A 9 2.23 6.62 2.96
CA PRO A 9 3.37 7.02 3.78
C PRO A 9 4.47 5.96 3.88
N ASP A 10 4.14 4.68 3.70
CA ASP A 10 5.15 3.62 3.75
C ASP A 10 6.11 3.64 2.54
N ILE A 11 5.79 4.40 1.48
CA ILE A 11 6.73 4.61 0.37
C ILE A 11 8.05 5.23 0.84
N TRP A 12 8.02 6.06 1.89
CA TRP A 12 9.18 6.73 2.44
C TRP A 12 10.12 5.80 3.22
N LYS A 13 9.73 4.55 3.40
CA LYS A 13 10.53 3.49 4.04
C LYS A 13 11.02 2.45 3.02
N SER A 14 10.59 2.53 1.76
CA SER A 14 10.95 1.55 0.72
C SER A 14 12.39 1.77 0.26
N GLU A 15 13.27 0.80 0.49
CA GLU A 15 14.67 0.87 0.06
C GLU A 15 14.80 1.03 -1.46
N GLN A 16 13.96 0.32 -2.23
CA GLN A 16 13.90 0.42 -3.70
C GLN A 16 13.48 1.81 -4.16
N PHE A 17 12.52 2.44 -3.49
CA PHE A 17 12.11 3.81 -3.83
C PHE A 17 13.17 4.83 -3.44
N LEU A 18 13.80 4.64 -2.27
CA LEU A 18 14.81 5.55 -1.75
C LEU A 18 16.15 5.48 -2.51
N SER A 19 16.42 4.37 -3.22
CA SER A 19 17.61 4.23 -4.07
C SER A 19 17.53 5.03 -5.37
N LEU A 20 16.32 5.44 -5.78
CA LEU A 20 16.10 6.25 -6.97
C LEU A 20 16.65 7.68 -6.80
N SER A 21 17.05 8.29 -7.92
CA SER A 21 17.35 9.72 -7.97
C SER A 21 16.13 10.56 -7.57
N ARG A 22 16.32 11.84 -7.24
CA ARG A 22 15.20 12.75 -6.94
C ARG A 22 14.15 12.73 -8.05
N ASP A 23 14.58 12.83 -9.30
CA ASP A 23 13.70 12.91 -10.45
C ASP A 23 13.08 11.53 -10.75
N GLY A 24 13.78 10.43 -10.48
CA GLY A 24 13.22 9.07 -10.53
C GLY A 24 12.12 8.85 -9.50
N ARG A 25 12.29 9.35 -8.27
CA ARG A 25 11.23 9.33 -7.23
C ARG A 25 10.01 10.13 -7.66
N LEU A 26 10.21 11.31 -8.23
CA LEU A 26 9.13 12.15 -8.75
C LEU A 26 8.40 11.48 -9.91
N LEU A 27 9.14 10.86 -10.84
CA LEU A 27 8.58 10.10 -11.94
C LEU A 27 7.73 8.92 -11.42
N PHE A 28 8.25 8.14 -10.47
CA PHE A 28 7.49 7.01 -9.90
C PHE A 28 6.21 7.46 -9.20
N ILE A 29 6.26 8.55 -8.42
CA ILE A 29 5.07 9.16 -7.80
C ILE A 29 4.05 9.59 -8.86
N CYS A 30 4.53 10.22 -9.93
CA CYS A 30 3.68 10.61 -11.04
C CYS A 30 3.04 9.38 -11.72
N MET A 31 3.81 8.31 -11.93
CA MET A 31 3.33 7.07 -12.55
C MET A 31 2.19 6.43 -11.74
N PHE A 32 2.39 6.09 -10.46
CA PHE A 32 1.32 5.42 -9.72
C PHE A 32 0.11 6.32 -9.47
N SER A 33 0.31 7.64 -9.37
CA SER A 33 -0.81 8.57 -9.17
C SER A 33 -1.67 8.74 -10.43
N ASN A 34 -1.12 8.45 -11.62
CA ASN A 34 -1.82 8.55 -12.91
C ASN A 34 -2.15 7.19 -13.55
N ALA A 35 -1.78 6.08 -12.90
CA ALA A 35 -2.08 4.75 -13.42
C ALA A 35 -3.59 4.46 -13.43
N ASP A 36 -4.00 3.64 -14.40
CA ASP A 36 -5.35 3.07 -14.39
C ASP A 36 -5.56 2.10 -13.22
N ASP A 37 -6.77 1.55 -13.10
CA ASP A 37 -7.12 0.70 -11.95
C ASP A 37 -6.46 -0.70 -11.99
N ASP A 38 -5.75 -1.06 -13.07
CA ASP A 38 -4.86 -2.22 -13.12
C ASP A 38 -3.38 -1.83 -12.98
N GLY A 39 -3.08 -0.57 -12.66
CA GLY A 39 -1.72 -0.08 -12.44
C GLY A 39 -0.92 0.06 -13.73
N ARG A 40 -1.57 0.32 -14.88
CA ARG A 40 -0.92 0.42 -16.19
C ARG A 40 -0.88 1.85 -16.70
N LEU A 41 0.18 2.17 -17.45
CA LEU A 41 0.39 3.44 -18.16
C LEU A 41 1.06 3.21 -19.51
N HIS A 42 0.99 4.21 -20.39
CA HIS A 42 1.94 4.32 -21.50
C HIS A 42 3.36 4.52 -20.96
N GLY A 43 4.29 3.75 -21.51
CA GLY A 43 5.65 3.64 -20.99
C GLY A 43 6.69 4.38 -21.82
N SER A 44 6.34 4.96 -22.98
CA SER A 44 7.34 5.67 -23.79
C SER A 44 7.93 6.86 -23.03
N GLY A 45 9.23 7.15 -23.24
CA GLY A 45 9.89 8.30 -22.61
C GLY A 45 9.16 9.62 -22.92
N LEU A 46 8.58 9.77 -24.11
CA LEU A 46 7.80 10.95 -24.48
C LEU A 46 6.49 11.04 -23.67
N SER A 47 5.75 9.94 -23.57
CA SER A 47 4.51 9.88 -22.78
C SER A 47 4.77 10.23 -21.33
N LEU A 48 5.83 9.66 -20.74
CA LEU A 48 6.21 9.91 -19.35
C LEU A 48 6.75 11.33 -19.15
N LYS A 49 7.49 11.89 -20.11
CA LYS A 49 7.95 13.28 -20.05
C LYS A 49 6.76 14.24 -20.03
N ILE A 50 5.81 14.09 -20.96
CA ILE A 50 4.61 14.94 -21.00
C ILE A 50 3.82 14.83 -19.70
N LEU A 51 3.78 13.63 -19.11
CA LEU A 51 3.04 13.36 -17.89
C LEU A 51 3.70 13.96 -16.63
N ALA A 52 5.00 13.79 -16.46
CA ALA A 52 5.71 14.12 -15.21
C ALA A 52 6.55 15.41 -15.29
N PHE A 53 7.01 15.79 -16.48
CA PHE A 53 8.02 16.83 -16.70
C PHE A 53 7.70 17.72 -17.93
N PRO A 54 6.46 18.26 -18.06
CA PRO A 54 6.02 18.92 -19.29
C PRO A 54 6.81 20.20 -19.62
N VAL A 55 7.37 20.86 -18.61
CA VAL A 55 8.10 22.13 -18.74
C VAL A 55 9.55 22.05 -18.29
N ASP A 56 9.97 20.91 -17.76
CA ASP A 56 11.32 20.73 -17.22
C ASP A 56 12.33 20.41 -18.33
N ASP A 57 13.58 20.79 -18.07
CA ASP A 57 14.72 20.58 -18.97
C ASP A 57 15.28 19.16 -18.85
N LEU A 58 14.42 18.17 -19.10
CA LEU A 58 14.76 16.75 -19.18
C LEU A 58 14.50 16.27 -20.60
N SER A 59 15.47 15.66 -21.28
CA SER A 59 15.22 15.10 -22.60
C SER A 59 14.29 13.87 -22.52
N VAL A 60 13.70 13.48 -23.66
CA VAL A 60 12.92 12.23 -23.75
C VAL A 60 13.78 11.02 -23.36
N SER A 61 15.08 11.05 -23.69
CA SER A 61 16.03 10.00 -23.34
C SER A 61 16.30 9.96 -21.84
N ASP A 62 16.41 11.12 -21.17
CA ASP A 62 16.64 11.17 -19.72
C ASP A 62 15.46 10.54 -18.97
N VAL A 63 14.22 10.84 -19.40
CA VAL A 63 13.03 10.26 -18.79
C VAL A 63 12.92 8.75 -19.06
N ALA A 64 13.33 8.28 -20.24
CA ALA A 64 13.44 6.85 -20.51
C ALA A 64 14.46 6.17 -19.59
N THR A 65 15.63 6.77 -19.38
CA THR A 65 16.63 6.28 -18.41
C THR A 65 16.07 6.25 -16.99
N LEU A 66 15.34 7.28 -16.56
CA LEU A 66 14.68 7.28 -15.24
C LEU A 66 13.66 6.14 -15.12
N ARG A 67 12.83 5.91 -16.14
CA ARG A 67 11.89 4.78 -16.21
C ARG A 67 12.61 3.45 -16.09
N ASP A 68 13.70 3.28 -16.84
CA ASP A 68 14.44 2.02 -16.87
C ASP A 68 15.09 1.73 -15.51
N ASN A 69 15.67 2.74 -14.86
CA ASN A 69 16.18 2.63 -13.49
C ASN A 69 15.08 2.24 -12.48
N ILE A 70 13.86 2.78 -12.61
CA ILE A 70 12.71 2.36 -11.78
C ILE A 70 12.39 0.87 -12.02
N GLY A 71 12.45 0.43 -13.28
CA GLY A 71 12.26 -0.97 -13.65
C GLY A 71 13.32 -1.90 -13.06
N GLU A 72 14.59 -1.48 -13.07
CA GLU A 72 15.70 -2.22 -12.46
C GLU A 72 15.55 -2.41 -10.95
N GLN A 73 14.91 -1.46 -10.26
CA GLN A 73 14.58 -1.59 -8.84
C GLN A 73 13.34 -2.49 -8.57
N GLY A 74 12.70 -3.03 -9.62
CA GLY A 74 11.51 -3.88 -9.49
C GLY A 74 10.21 -3.12 -9.18
N LEU A 75 10.25 -1.79 -9.15
CA LEU A 75 9.11 -0.93 -8.84
C LEU A 75 8.10 -0.85 -10.01
N CYS A 76 8.57 -1.11 -11.23
CA CYS A 76 7.70 -1.23 -12.39
C CYS A 76 8.19 -2.31 -13.37
N GLN A 77 7.27 -2.83 -14.18
CA GLN A 77 7.57 -3.71 -15.30
C GLN A 77 7.33 -2.94 -16.61
N ILE A 78 8.37 -2.81 -17.42
CA ILE A 78 8.31 -2.22 -18.76
C ILE A 78 8.06 -3.35 -19.75
N TYR A 79 7.12 -3.17 -20.67
CA TYR A 79 6.79 -4.17 -21.68
C TYR A 79 6.37 -3.49 -22.98
N ASN A 80 6.54 -4.20 -24.10
CA ASN A 80 6.16 -3.72 -25.42
C ASN A 80 5.02 -4.56 -25.99
N VAL A 81 4.01 -3.91 -26.56
CA VAL A 81 2.90 -4.55 -27.27
C VAL A 81 2.67 -3.76 -28.56
N ASP A 82 2.72 -4.46 -29.69
CA ASP A 82 2.53 -3.88 -31.03
C ASP A 82 3.43 -2.65 -31.32
N GLY A 83 4.66 -2.66 -30.81
CA GLY A 83 5.63 -1.58 -31.01
C GLY A 83 5.48 -0.40 -30.05
N TYR A 84 4.54 -0.46 -29.10
CA TYR A 84 4.35 0.57 -28.09
C TYR A 84 4.84 0.10 -26.72
N ASP A 85 5.61 0.95 -26.07
CA ASP A 85 6.05 0.73 -24.69
C ASP A 85 4.93 1.07 -23.71
N TYR A 86 4.76 0.20 -22.72
CA TYR A 86 3.86 0.32 -21.59
C TYR A 86 4.61 0.04 -20.30
N VAL A 87 4.01 0.49 -19.19
CA VAL A 87 4.47 0.15 -17.86
C VAL A 87 3.31 -0.43 -17.06
N SER A 88 3.59 -1.45 -16.25
CA SER A 88 2.69 -1.96 -15.22
C SER A 88 3.37 -1.92 -13.86
N LEU A 89 2.62 -1.55 -12.83
CA LEU A 89 3.09 -1.44 -11.45
C LEU A 89 2.72 -2.72 -10.68
N PRO A 90 3.67 -3.64 -10.38
CA PRO A 90 3.35 -4.97 -9.86
C PRO A 90 2.62 -4.95 -8.52
N LYS A 91 3.01 -4.05 -7.61
CA LYS A 91 2.43 -3.92 -6.27
C LYS A 91 1.30 -2.89 -6.20
N PHE A 92 0.77 -2.42 -7.33
CA PHE A 92 -0.25 -1.35 -7.37
C PHE A 92 -1.48 -1.65 -6.51
N LYS A 93 -2.08 -2.83 -6.67
CA LYS A 93 -3.30 -3.21 -5.93
C LYS A 93 -3.08 -3.39 -4.42
N LYS A 94 -1.83 -3.57 -3.99
CA LYS A 94 -1.46 -3.63 -2.57
C LYS A 94 -1.48 -2.24 -1.92
N HIS A 95 -1.02 -1.21 -2.65
CA HIS A 95 -0.82 0.14 -2.12
C HIS A 95 -1.92 1.14 -2.51
N GLN A 96 -2.72 0.82 -3.52
CA GLN A 96 -3.78 1.70 -4.01
C GLN A 96 -5.14 1.06 -3.78
N TYR A 97 -5.90 1.65 -2.86
CA TYR A 97 -7.28 1.28 -2.63
C TYR A 97 -8.19 1.80 -3.75
N ILE A 98 -8.99 0.91 -4.35
CA ILE A 98 -9.86 1.22 -5.48
C ILE A 98 -11.29 0.88 -5.09
N SER A 99 -12.10 1.91 -4.80
CA SER A 99 -13.50 1.73 -4.39
C SER A 99 -14.44 1.34 -5.54
N HIS A 100 -14.15 1.80 -6.76
CA HIS A 100 -14.95 1.48 -7.95
C HIS A 100 -14.02 1.17 -9.11
N TYR A 101 -13.85 -0.11 -9.41
CA TYR A 101 -12.89 -0.59 -10.40
C TYR A 101 -13.37 -0.38 -11.84
N TYR A 102 -12.45 0.06 -12.71
CA TYR A 102 -12.63 0.12 -14.17
C TYR A 102 -11.50 -0.65 -14.85
N PRO A 103 -11.80 -1.65 -15.71
CA PRO A 103 -10.77 -2.42 -16.36
C PRO A 103 -9.88 -1.54 -17.24
N SER A 104 -8.59 -1.86 -17.25
CA SER A 104 -7.62 -1.19 -18.10
C SER A 104 -8.00 -1.30 -19.57
N LYS A 105 -7.78 -0.21 -20.30
CA LYS A 105 -7.84 -0.18 -21.76
C LYS A 105 -6.48 -0.43 -22.41
N LEU A 106 -5.43 -0.49 -21.60
CA LEU A 106 -4.06 -0.76 -22.02
C LEU A 106 -3.83 -2.27 -22.05
N PRO A 107 -3.03 -2.77 -23.00
CA PRO A 107 -2.74 -4.19 -23.08
C PRO A 107 -2.08 -4.67 -21.78
N ALA A 108 -2.33 -5.93 -21.40
CA ALA A 108 -1.64 -6.51 -20.26
C ALA A 108 -0.19 -6.83 -20.61
N PRO A 109 0.74 -6.79 -19.63
CA PRO A 109 2.06 -7.34 -19.83
C PRO A 109 1.96 -8.82 -20.27
N PRO A 110 2.79 -9.27 -21.23
CA PRO A 110 2.81 -10.66 -21.65
C PRO A 110 3.14 -11.55 -20.45
N THR A 111 2.41 -12.64 -20.28
CA THR A 111 2.61 -13.58 -19.18
C THR A 111 3.91 -14.37 -19.40
N THR A 112 5.04 -13.83 -18.95
CA THR A 112 6.31 -14.57 -18.88
C THR A 112 6.58 -14.94 -17.43
N GLY A 113 5.93 -16.00 -16.94
CA GLY A 113 6.15 -16.58 -15.60
C GLY A 113 4.95 -17.41 -15.12
N PRO A 114 5.14 -18.45 -14.28
CA PRO A 114 4.04 -19.27 -13.78
C PRO A 114 3.06 -18.41 -12.96
N PRO A 115 1.76 -18.78 -12.91
CA PRO A 115 0.77 -18.00 -12.20
C PRO A 115 1.20 -17.80 -10.74
N GLN A 116 1.41 -16.55 -10.33
CA GLN A 116 1.43 -16.26 -8.90
C GLN A 116 -0.01 -16.35 -8.43
N GLU A 117 -0.31 -17.42 -7.69
CA GLU A 117 -1.57 -17.56 -6.96
C GLU A 117 -1.68 -16.40 -5.98
N HIS A 118 -2.45 -15.40 -6.37
CA HIS A 118 -2.97 -14.44 -5.41
C HIS A 118 -3.98 -15.21 -4.55
N ASP A 119 -3.61 -15.44 -3.29
CA ASP A 119 -4.47 -15.95 -2.23
C ASP A 119 -5.85 -15.28 -2.28
N ARG A 120 -6.81 -15.93 -2.94
CA ARG A 120 -8.23 -15.64 -2.78
C ARG A 120 -8.71 -16.31 -1.50
N LYS A 121 -8.27 -15.80 -0.35
CA LYS A 121 -8.97 -16.06 0.92
C LYS A 121 -9.92 -14.91 1.20
N GLY A 122 -11.21 -15.20 1.09
CA GLY A 122 -12.26 -14.28 1.52
C GLY A 122 -13.53 -14.36 0.71
N THR A 123 -14.11 -15.56 0.56
CA THR A 123 -15.56 -15.69 0.36
C THR A 123 -16.26 -15.13 1.60
N GLY A 124 -16.52 -13.83 1.60
CA GLY A 124 -17.45 -13.19 2.53
C GLY A 124 -18.87 -13.56 2.15
N THR A 125 -19.32 -14.75 2.55
CA THR A 125 -20.75 -15.04 2.61
C THR A 125 -21.35 -14.19 3.72
N PHE A 126 -22.05 -13.12 3.36
CA PHE A 126 -22.91 -12.39 4.28
C PHE A 126 -24.01 -13.35 4.79
N PRO A 127 -24.16 -13.56 6.11
CA PRO A 127 -25.34 -14.28 6.61
C PRO A 127 -26.56 -13.37 6.52
N PRO A 128 -27.76 -13.90 6.17
CA PRO A 128 -28.98 -13.10 6.19
C PRO A 128 -29.41 -12.86 7.64
N GLN A 129 -29.65 -11.60 8.00
CA GLN A 129 -30.30 -11.24 9.26
C GLN A 129 -31.74 -11.73 9.25
N SER A 130 -32.06 -12.68 10.13
CA SER A 130 -33.43 -12.98 10.54
C SER A 130 -33.67 -12.40 11.94
N ASN A 131 -34.56 -11.42 12.01
CA ASN A 131 -35.07 -10.81 13.22
C ASN A 131 -36.13 -11.73 13.85
N PRO A 132 -36.12 -11.92 15.17
CA PRO A 132 -37.37 -12.20 15.88
C PRO A 132 -37.48 -11.31 17.13
N ASN A 133 -38.25 -10.23 17.01
CA ASN A 133 -39.06 -9.77 18.13
C ASN A 133 -40.28 -10.68 18.15
N ASP A 134 -40.54 -11.31 19.30
CA ASP A 134 -41.85 -11.49 19.92
C ASP A 134 -41.67 -12.48 21.09
N ASN A 135 -41.62 -11.96 22.32
CA ASN A 135 -42.57 -12.26 23.39
C ASN A 135 -42.08 -11.76 24.75
N GLU A 136 -42.94 -10.97 25.37
CA GLU A 136 -42.92 -10.48 26.73
C GLU A 136 -43.07 -11.64 27.73
N ASP A 137 -42.41 -11.53 28.89
CA ASP A 137 -43.01 -11.82 30.20
C ASP A 137 -42.00 -11.41 31.29
N GLY A 138 -42.42 -10.45 32.13
CA GLY A 138 -41.64 -9.95 33.25
C GLY A 138 -41.68 -10.85 34.49
N ILE A 139 -40.78 -10.58 35.44
CA ILE A 139 -40.96 -10.71 36.90
C ILE A 139 -39.89 -9.81 37.58
N ASP A 140 -40.35 -9.07 38.59
CA ASP A 140 -39.67 -8.06 39.40
C ASP A 140 -38.71 -8.59 40.50
N ASN A 141 -38.01 -7.59 41.10
CA ASN A 141 -37.48 -7.46 42.48
C ASN A 141 -35.98 -7.79 42.69
N ASP A 142 -35.09 -6.85 43.01
CA ASP A 142 -34.91 -5.92 44.16
C ASP A 142 -33.98 -6.49 45.26
N ILE A 143 -33.33 -5.57 46.00
CA ILE A 143 -32.42 -5.71 47.17
C ILE A 143 -30.92 -5.91 46.80
N GLY A 144 -29.92 -5.14 47.25
CA GLY A 144 -29.83 -4.05 48.24
C GLY A 144 -28.48 -4.11 49.00
N ASN A 145 -27.77 -2.98 49.06
CA ASN A 145 -26.84 -2.46 50.10
C ASN A 145 -25.54 -3.16 50.57
N GLY A 146 -24.51 -2.30 50.82
CA GLY A 146 -23.49 -2.42 51.90
C GLY A 146 -22.03 -2.20 51.42
N VAL A 147 -21.42 -0.99 51.43
CA VAL A 147 -20.78 -0.23 52.56
C VAL A 147 -19.39 -0.82 52.93
N GLU A 148 -18.28 -0.16 52.50
CA GLU A 148 -17.22 0.52 53.31
C GLU A 148 -16.23 -0.48 53.99
N ASP A 149 -14.91 -0.30 54.21
CA ASP A 149 -14.01 0.85 54.33
C ASP A 149 -12.52 0.42 54.29
N ASP A 150 -11.65 1.44 54.18
CA ASP A 150 -10.34 1.63 54.85
C ASP A 150 -8.99 1.08 54.33
N ILE A 151 -8.22 2.03 53.74
CA ILE A 151 -6.94 2.63 54.16
C ILE A 151 -5.82 1.74 54.75
N GLY A 152 -4.63 1.85 54.14
CA GLY A 152 -3.34 1.54 54.76
C GLY A 152 -2.14 2.10 53.98
N ASP A 153 -1.53 3.16 54.52
CA ASP A 153 -0.30 3.84 54.08
C ASP A 153 0.96 2.93 54.12
N GLY A 154 1.94 3.23 53.26
CA GLY A 154 3.30 2.69 53.36
C GLY A 154 4.28 3.27 52.33
N VAL A 155 5.35 3.88 52.83
CA VAL A 155 6.31 4.77 52.14
C VAL A 155 7.57 3.99 51.66
N ASP A 156 8.12 4.43 50.53
CA ASP A 156 9.56 4.62 50.22
C ASP A 156 10.34 3.72 49.22
N ASN A 157 10.91 4.45 48.24
CA ASN A 157 12.17 4.32 47.50
C ASN A 157 12.69 3.00 46.89
N GLY A 158 12.88 3.03 45.57
CA GLY A 158 13.84 2.18 44.87
C GLY A 158 13.77 2.35 43.36
N ALA A 159 14.54 3.28 42.80
CA ALA A 159 14.73 3.41 41.35
C ALA A 159 15.37 2.14 40.79
N ASN A 160 14.57 1.31 40.11
CA ASN A 160 15.05 0.15 39.37
C ASN A 160 14.71 0.37 37.89
N THR A 161 15.69 0.85 37.12
CA THR A 161 15.56 0.88 35.66
C THR A 161 15.77 -0.55 35.15
N PRO A 162 14.84 -1.12 34.37
CA PRO A 162 15.05 -2.44 33.80
C PRO A 162 16.21 -2.40 32.78
N PRO A 163 17.07 -3.44 32.73
CA PRO A 163 18.17 -3.47 31.78
C PRO A 163 17.62 -3.53 30.34
N LEU A 164 18.29 -2.80 29.44
CA LEU A 164 17.96 -2.82 28.01
C LEU A 164 18.06 -4.24 27.45
N PRO A 165 17.11 -4.67 26.60
CA PRO A 165 17.20 -5.96 25.94
C PRO A 165 18.43 -6.03 25.04
N PRO A 166 19.04 -7.21 24.86
CA PRO A 166 20.19 -7.38 23.99
C PRO A 166 19.82 -7.06 22.54
N VAL A 167 20.67 -6.28 21.87
CA VAL A 167 20.57 -5.97 20.44
C VAL A 167 20.63 -7.27 19.64
N SER A 168 19.49 -7.69 19.10
CA SER A 168 19.43 -8.76 18.12
C SER A 168 20.19 -8.34 16.88
N LYS A 169 21.07 -9.20 16.38
CA LYS A 169 21.69 -9.02 15.07
C LYS A 169 20.57 -8.88 14.05
N GLU A 170 20.54 -7.73 13.41
CA GLU A 170 19.57 -7.36 12.40
C GLU A 170 19.77 -8.25 11.18
N ASP A 171 18.95 -9.29 11.05
CA ASP A 171 18.68 -9.87 9.75
C ASP A 171 18.00 -8.78 8.94
N LYS A 172 18.75 -8.14 8.04
CA LYS A 172 18.23 -7.18 7.07
C LYS A 172 17.26 -7.92 6.14
N LYS A 173 16.04 -8.14 6.61
CA LYS A 173 14.91 -8.46 5.76
C LYS A 173 14.60 -7.17 5.04
N THR A 174 15.19 -6.99 3.85
CA THR A 174 14.87 -5.90 2.93
C THR A 174 13.36 -5.73 2.92
N ILE A 175 12.89 -4.62 3.50
CA ILE A 175 11.47 -4.36 3.60
C ILE A 175 11.05 -3.89 2.21
N GLU A 176 10.55 -4.83 1.42
CA GLU A 176 10.02 -4.53 0.09
C GLU A 176 8.62 -3.94 0.21
N ILE A 177 8.58 -2.62 0.37
CA ILE A 177 7.33 -1.89 0.57
C ILE A 177 6.72 -1.43 -0.75
N TRP A 178 7.40 -1.51 -1.89
CA TRP A 178 6.84 -1.23 -3.22
C TRP A 178 7.39 -2.15 -4.29
#